data_AF-A0A2G2H917-F1
#
_entry.id   AF-A0A2G2H917-F1
#
_cell.length_a   1.000
_cell.length_b   1.000
_cell.length_c   1.000
_cell.angle_alpha   90.00
_cell.angle_beta   90.00
_cell.angle_gamma   90.00
#
_symmetry.space_group_name_H-M   'P 1'
#
loop_
_entity.id
_entity.type
_entity.pdbx_description
1 polymer ?
#
loop_
_entity_poly.entity_id
_entity_poly.type
_entity_poly.pdbx_seq_one_letter_code
_entity_poly.pdbx_strand_id
1 'polypeptide(L)'
;MLKKHKLNDFLSNFPLYKEFKVVENYVRTCEGYTDPTYFHGETFEYFCEEENEIKTFELQLPEQSKDFWGSKIASIIPNEVFNEKDLLDYTHSFVGECKSCKKYHIHFLLHTWSDKTIPKNEDNIIRINPETNKEISIDEFNPDRANIYIEKVGIKPEKKIEVDKYVTQYFDRESNNWYYKAIKSFKDNLGIGAFAYFRRIIEKELLKIVDDISKLESSDKKIKQLLKEYKASNKVYSIYENIFSLLPKSLQSLGFNPIQTLYKQTSEGLHSLTENECLERAENINIVLKFVIKKLNEEQSEILEIRKALKKLNKK
;
A
#
# COMPACT_ATOMS: atom_id res chain seq x y z
N MET A 1 15.47 19.44 14.06
CA MET A 1 14.88 18.53 15.06
C MET A 1 13.98 17.53 14.35
N LEU A 2 14.34 16.25 14.34
CA LEU A 2 13.45 15.18 13.93
C LEU A 2 12.17 15.27 14.74
N LYS A 3 11.03 15.55 14.10
CA LYS A 3 9.75 15.50 14.81
C LYS A 3 9.47 14.04 15.12
N LYS A 4 9.91 13.56 16.30
CA LYS A 4 9.72 12.18 16.79
C LYS A 4 8.30 11.65 16.58
N HIS A 5 7.30 12.53 16.69
CA HIS A 5 5.90 12.23 16.39
C HIS A 5 5.62 11.64 15.00
N LYS A 6 6.49 11.86 14.01
CA LYS A 6 6.32 11.30 12.67
C LYS A 6 6.93 9.90 12.52
N LEU A 7 7.91 9.51 13.35
CA LEU A 7 8.59 8.22 13.22
C LEU A 7 7.74 7.06 13.76
N ASN A 8 7.00 7.27 14.85
CA ASN A 8 6.05 6.27 15.35
C ASN A 8 5.00 5.92 14.28
N ASP A 9 4.39 6.94 13.65
CA ASP A 9 3.43 6.72 12.58
C ASP A 9 4.09 6.08 11.35
N PHE A 10 5.33 6.48 11.04
CA PHE A 10 6.14 5.81 10.03
C PHE A 10 6.20 4.31 10.31
N LEU A 11 6.65 3.88 11.50
CA LEU A 11 6.80 2.46 11.86
C LEU A 11 5.46 1.71 11.90
N SER A 12 4.40 2.32 12.44
CA SER A 12 3.09 1.68 12.65
C SER A 12 2.30 1.48 11.35
N ASN A 13 2.23 2.52 10.51
CA ASN A 13 1.22 2.60 9.45
C ASN A 13 1.78 2.83 8.05
N PHE A 14 2.99 3.35 7.92
CA PHE A 14 3.54 3.68 6.61
C PHE A 14 3.77 2.43 5.76
N PRO A 15 3.38 2.44 4.47
CA PRO A 15 3.49 1.28 3.61
C PRO A 15 4.95 0.97 3.25
N LEU A 16 5.16 -0.22 2.67
CA LEU A 16 6.45 -0.58 2.08
C LEU A 16 6.73 0.31 0.85
N TYR A 17 8.02 0.46 0.51
CA TYR A 17 8.51 1.15 -0.71
C TYR A 17 7.95 2.55 -0.94
N LYS A 18 7.56 3.23 0.14
CA LYS A 18 7.17 4.63 0.10
C LYS A 18 8.23 5.42 0.82
N GLU A 19 8.67 6.49 0.17
CA GLU A 19 9.63 7.42 0.75
C GLU A 19 9.01 8.19 1.91
N PHE A 20 9.76 8.29 3.01
CA PHE A 20 9.44 9.12 4.15
C PHE A 20 10.62 10.04 4.41
N LYS A 21 10.40 11.35 4.24
CA LYS A 21 11.43 12.37 4.52
C LYS A 21 11.65 12.45 6.03
N VAL A 22 12.78 11.92 6.49
CA VAL A 22 13.13 11.82 7.91
C VAL A 22 13.88 13.08 8.37
N VAL A 23 14.79 13.60 7.54
CA VAL A 23 15.46 14.89 7.80
C VAL A 23 15.33 15.79 6.59
N GLU A 24 14.85 17.00 6.83
CA GLU A 24 14.82 18.07 5.83
C GLU A 24 16.02 18.99 6.04
N ASN A 25 16.72 19.33 4.95
CA ASN A 25 17.89 20.20 4.97
C ASN A 25 18.94 19.77 6.03
N TYR A 26 19.49 18.58 5.86
CA TYR A 26 20.45 17.98 6.78
C TYR A 26 21.65 18.89 7.05
N VAL A 27 22.05 18.95 8.32
CA VAL A 27 23.16 19.74 8.85
C VAL A 27 23.98 18.83 9.74
N ARG A 28 25.29 18.67 9.44
CA ARG A 28 26.21 17.96 10.33
C ARG A 28 26.29 18.72 11.64
N THR A 29 26.37 18.00 12.77
CA THR A 29 26.35 18.52 14.17
C THR A 29 25.00 18.94 14.76
N CYS A 30 23.90 18.98 14.02
CA CYS A 30 22.58 19.19 14.61
C CYS A 30 22.05 17.90 15.28
N GLU A 31 21.25 18.03 16.34
CA GLU A 31 20.42 16.93 16.86
C GLU A 31 19.49 16.42 15.74
N GLY A 32 19.91 15.34 15.10
CA GLY A 32 19.41 14.84 13.83
C GLY A 32 19.88 13.42 13.55
N TYR A 33 19.46 12.86 12.43
CA TYR A 33 19.80 11.49 12.04
C TYR A 33 21.26 11.42 11.61
N THR A 34 22.14 10.90 12.46
CA THR A 34 23.55 10.64 12.15
C THR A 34 23.77 9.19 11.75
N ASP A 35 22.95 8.28 12.27
CA ASP A 35 23.10 6.85 12.08
C ASP A 35 21.83 6.11 12.57
N PRO A 36 21.72 4.79 12.33
CA PRO A 36 20.61 3.96 12.76
C PRO A 36 20.34 3.94 14.27
N THR A 37 21.31 4.24 15.12
CA THR A 37 21.12 4.29 16.59
C THR A 37 20.12 5.37 17.00
N TYR A 38 19.90 6.39 16.17
CA TYR A 38 18.91 7.42 16.45
C TYR A 38 17.47 6.88 16.57
N PHE A 39 17.19 5.73 15.95
CA PHE A 39 15.88 5.08 16.07
C PHE A 39 15.78 4.11 17.25
N HIS A 40 16.88 3.84 17.95
CA HIS A 40 16.87 2.95 19.10
C HIS A 40 16.04 3.53 20.25
N GLY A 41 15.20 2.70 20.85
CA GLY A 41 14.30 3.09 21.93
C GLY A 41 13.04 3.82 21.46
N GLU A 42 12.90 4.12 20.17
CA GLU A 42 11.68 4.73 19.64
C GLU A 42 10.52 3.73 19.74
N THR A 43 9.38 4.21 20.23
CA THR A 43 8.21 3.36 20.48
C THR A 43 7.14 3.56 19.42
N PHE A 44 6.43 2.48 19.09
CA PHE A 44 5.35 2.50 18.10
C PHE A 44 4.25 1.50 18.45
N GLU A 45 3.06 1.69 17.90
CA GLU A 45 1.92 0.80 18.14
C GLU A 45 1.79 -0.23 17.03
N TYR A 46 1.67 -1.50 17.40
CA TYR A 46 1.50 -2.58 16.42
C TYR A 46 0.69 -3.73 17.00
N PHE A 47 0.15 -4.58 16.12
CA PHE A 47 -0.59 -5.77 16.54
C PHE A 47 0.36 -6.87 17.04
N CYS A 48 0.16 -7.31 18.28
CA CYS A 48 0.90 -8.43 18.86
C CYS A 48 0.09 -9.72 18.69
N GLU A 49 0.61 -10.71 17.95
CA GLU A 49 -0.11 -11.98 17.74
C GLU A 49 -0.18 -12.84 19.00
N GLU A 50 0.81 -12.74 19.89
CA GLU A 50 0.84 -13.47 21.17
C GLU A 50 -0.29 -13.05 22.11
N GLU A 51 -0.66 -11.76 22.11
CA GLU A 51 -1.71 -11.21 22.98
C GLU A 51 -3.00 -10.88 22.21
N ASN A 52 -2.99 -11.02 20.89
CA ASN A 52 -4.11 -10.76 19.97
C ASN A 52 -4.72 -9.35 20.14
N GLU A 53 -3.88 -8.35 20.38
CA GLU A 53 -4.28 -6.95 20.57
C GLU A 53 -3.18 -5.97 20.13
N ILE A 54 -3.54 -4.69 19.97
CA ILE A 54 -2.57 -3.63 19.67
C ILE A 54 -1.78 -3.33 20.94
N LYS A 55 -0.45 -3.35 20.83
CA LYS A 55 0.49 -3.08 21.91
C LYS A 55 1.57 -2.09 21.47
N THR A 56 2.21 -1.50 22.47
CA THR A 56 3.42 -0.71 22.29
C THR A 56 4.63 -1.62 22.08
N PHE A 57 5.37 -1.34 21.02
CA PHE A 57 6.67 -1.94 20.70
C PHE A 57 7.77 -0.90 20.90
N GLU A 58 8.98 -1.38 21.16
CA GLU A 58 10.19 -0.55 21.25
C GLU A 58 11.20 -1.02 20.21
N LEU A 59 11.73 -0.08 19.42
CA LEU A 59 12.66 -0.39 18.35
C LEU A 59 14.07 -0.63 18.90
N GLN A 60 14.62 -1.80 18.62
CA GLN A 60 15.94 -2.24 19.02
C GLN A 60 16.84 -2.35 17.80
N LEU A 61 18.11 -1.99 17.97
CA LEU A 61 19.15 -2.36 17.02
C LEU A 61 19.56 -3.83 17.26
N PRO A 62 19.69 -4.64 16.20
CA PRO A 62 20.26 -5.97 16.31
C PRO A 62 21.64 -5.92 16.98
N GLU A 63 21.97 -6.93 17.78
CA GLU A 63 23.25 -6.95 18.53
C GLU A 63 24.47 -6.81 17.61
N GLN A 64 24.47 -7.51 16.48
CA GLN A 64 25.51 -7.42 15.44
C GLN A 64 25.69 -6.00 14.89
N SER A 65 24.60 -5.21 14.88
CA SER A 65 24.61 -3.83 14.42
C SER A 65 25.13 -2.87 15.49
N LYS A 66 25.05 -3.23 16.78
CA LYS A 66 25.52 -2.39 17.88
C LYS A 66 27.03 -2.23 17.88
N ASP A 67 27.79 -3.24 17.43
CA ASP A 67 29.25 -3.11 17.35
C ASP A 67 29.66 -2.10 16.26
N PHE A 68 28.97 -2.14 15.12
CA PHE A 68 29.23 -1.23 14.00
C PHE A 68 28.76 0.20 14.27
N TRP A 69 27.56 0.37 14.83
CA TRP A 69 26.94 1.68 15.04
C TRP A 69 27.10 2.23 16.46
N GLY A 70 26.98 1.39 17.49
CA GLY A 70 26.96 1.79 18.90
C GLY A 70 28.33 2.14 19.50
N SER A 71 29.43 1.87 18.80
CA SER A 71 30.77 2.29 19.21
C SER A 71 31.15 3.70 18.72
N LYS A 72 30.41 4.24 17.74
CA LYS A 72 30.65 5.56 17.14
C LYS A 72 29.64 6.57 17.70
N ILE A 73 29.94 7.21 18.82
CA ILE A 73 29.26 8.47 19.19
C ILE A 73 29.83 9.56 18.27
N ALA A 74 29.34 9.62 17.04
CA ALA A 74 29.82 10.56 16.04
C ALA A 74 28.71 11.53 15.66
N SER A 75 29.03 12.82 15.58
CA SER A 75 28.16 13.86 15.04
C SER A 75 28.04 13.82 13.50
N ILE A 76 28.49 12.73 12.87
CA ILE A 76 28.71 12.57 11.43
C ILE A 76 28.32 11.15 11.00
N ILE A 77 27.72 11.04 9.82
CA ILE A 77 27.38 9.76 9.20
C ILE A 77 28.67 9.03 8.75
N PRO A 78 28.85 7.73 9.07
CA PRO A 78 30.03 6.98 8.66
C PRO A 78 30.23 6.92 7.14
N ASN A 79 31.47 7.05 6.68
CA ASN A 79 31.79 7.08 5.25
C ASN A 79 31.44 5.78 4.51
N GLU A 80 31.34 4.67 5.23
CA GLU A 80 31.09 3.33 4.71
C GLU A 80 29.65 3.14 4.19
N VAL A 81 28.71 4.03 4.53
CA VAL A 81 27.31 3.96 4.08
C VAL A 81 26.96 4.89 2.92
N PHE A 82 27.98 5.46 2.30
CA PHE A 82 27.82 6.24 1.07
C PHE A 82 28.14 5.37 -0.15
N ASN A 83 27.36 5.51 -1.21
CA ASN A 83 27.63 4.85 -2.48
C ASN A 83 28.76 5.53 -3.28
N GLU A 84 29.08 4.99 -4.46
CA GLU A 84 30.13 5.49 -5.37
C GLU A 84 29.91 6.94 -5.84
N LYS A 85 28.71 7.49 -5.68
CA LYS A 85 28.34 8.87 -6.05
C LYS A 85 28.31 9.81 -4.84
N ASP A 86 28.84 9.39 -3.69
CA ASP A 86 28.82 10.15 -2.44
C ASP A 86 27.39 10.48 -1.93
N LEU A 87 26.39 9.71 -2.34
CA LEU A 87 25.04 9.76 -1.79
C LEU A 87 24.93 8.79 -0.62
N LEU A 88 24.20 9.18 0.42
CA LEU A 88 23.81 8.26 1.47
C LEU A 88 22.92 7.19 0.84
N ASP A 89 23.24 5.91 1.07
CA ASP A 89 22.52 4.80 0.44
C ASP A 89 22.88 3.49 1.17
N TYR A 90 22.01 3.07 2.08
CA TYR A 90 22.22 1.83 2.80
C TYR A 90 20.94 1.25 3.37
N THR A 91 20.95 -0.06 3.61
CA THR A 91 19.84 -0.79 4.21
C THR A 91 20.24 -1.34 5.57
N HIS A 92 19.34 -1.24 6.55
CA HIS A 92 19.58 -1.71 7.91
C HIS A 92 18.36 -2.43 8.49
N SER A 93 18.62 -3.40 9.36
CA SER A 93 17.58 -4.15 10.05
C SER A 93 17.32 -3.62 11.46
N PHE A 94 16.07 -3.62 11.86
CA PHE A 94 15.64 -3.28 13.22
C PHE A 94 14.70 -4.34 13.77
N VAL A 95 14.64 -4.45 15.09
CA VAL A 95 13.72 -5.35 15.79
C VAL A 95 12.84 -4.53 16.71
N GLY A 96 11.55 -4.43 16.39
CA GLY A 96 10.54 -3.97 17.33
C GLY A 96 10.20 -5.08 18.32
N GLU A 97 10.50 -4.88 19.60
CA GLU A 97 10.15 -5.81 20.68
C GLU A 97 8.84 -5.35 21.34
N CYS A 98 7.87 -6.26 21.48
CA CYS A 98 6.64 -5.94 22.21
C CYS A 98 6.96 -5.68 23.68
N LYS A 99 6.63 -4.49 24.19
CA LYS A 99 6.91 -4.11 25.59
C LYS A 99 6.07 -4.89 26.60
N SER A 100 4.93 -5.43 26.19
CA SER A 100 4.01 -6.21 27.04
C SER A 100 4.49 -7.66 27.19
N CYS A 101 4.44 -8.45 26.12
CA CYS A 101 4.73 -9.89 26.21
C CYS A 101 6.21 -10.25 26.16
N LYS A 102 7.08 -9.37 25.63
CA LYS A 102 8.53 -9.58 25.46
C LYS A 102 8.94 -10.79 24.59
N LYS A 103 7.97 -11.49 24.00
CA LYS A 103 8.18 -12.68 23.16
C LYS A 103 7.99 -12.40 21.68
N TYR A 104 7.07 -11.51 21.35
CA TYR A 104 6.72 -11.19 19.98
C TYR A 104 7.60 -10.05 19.44
N HIS A 105 8.12 -10.26 18.24
CA HIS A 105 9.06 -9.35 17.60
C HIS A 105 8.64 -9.03 16.17
N ILE A 106 8.90 -7.79 15.76
CA ILE A 106 8.70 -7.32 14.39
C ILE A 106 10.05 -6.89 13.84
N HIS A 107 10.50 -7.57 12.79
CA HIS A 107 11.71 -7.21 12.08
C HIS A 107 11.38 -6.24 10.97
N PHE A 108 12.04 -5.08 10.96
CA PHE A 108 11.99 -4.13 9.87
C PHE A 108 13.29 -4.19 9.07
N LEU A 109 13.17 -4.04 7.76
CA LEU A 109 14.28 -3.74 6.88
C LEU A 109 14.05 -2.34 6.32
N LEU A 110 14.89 -1.40 6.71
CA LEU A 110 14.75 0.02 6.38
C LEU A 110 15.88 0.43 5.44
N HIS A 111 15.52 1.01 4.30
CA HIS A 111 16.46 1.61 3.37
C HIS A 111 16.50 3.11 3.63
N THR A 112 17.70 3.66 3.77
CA THR A 112 17.95 5.08 4.05
C THR A 112 18.84 5.66 2.98
N TRP A 113 18.44 6.80 2.43
CA TRP A 113 19.15 7.45 1.34
C TRP A 113 19.03 8.98 1.36
N SER A 114 19.88 9.68 0.59
CA SER A 114 19.82 11.13 0.43
C SER A 114 19.58 11.57 -1.01
N ASP A 115 18.83 12.66 -1.21
CA ASP A 115 18.59 13.21 -2.55
C ASP A 115 19.78 13.96 -3.14
N LYS A 116 20.75 14.34 -2.30
CA LYS A 116 21.98 15.05 -2.67
C LYS A 116 23.16 14.52 -1.88
N THR A 117 24.37 14.89 -2.30
CA THR A 117 25.60 14.52 -1.60
C THR A 117 25.68 15.18 -0.24
N ILE A 118 26.24 14.46 0.73
CA ILE A 118 26.49 14.99 2.07
C ILE A 118 28.02 15.14 2.22
N PRO A 119 28.53 16.30 2.66
CA PRO A 119 29.96 16.48 2.75
C PRO A 119 30.57 15.55 3.82
N LYS A 120 31.56 14.76 3.40
CA LYS A 120 32.23 13.74 4.24
C LYS A 120 33.35 14.28 5.12
N ASN A 121 33.82 15.51 4.86
CA ASN A 121 34.98 16.06 5.56
C ASN A 121 34.67 16.31 7.05
N GLU A 122 35.47 15.73 7.93
CA GLU A 122 35.36 15.88 9.39
C GLU A 122 36.02 17.18 9.90
N ASP A 123 36.91 17.78 9.11
CA ASP A 123 37.65 18.98 9.51
C ASP A 123 36.84 20.26 9.32
N ASN A 124 36.91 21.17 10.31
CA ASN A 124 36.36 22.53 10.27
C ASN A 124 34.84 22.62 9.99
N ILE A 125 34.06 21.66 10.49
CA ILE A 125 32.60 21.62 10.32
C ILE A 125 31.85 22.67 11.15
N ILE A 126 32.51 23.31 12.13
CA ILE A 126 31.95 24.35 12.99
C ILE A 126 32.64 25.69 12.70
N ARG A 127 31.86 26.76 12.68
CA ARG A 127 32.33 28.15 12.73
C ARG A 127 31.66 28.90 13.87
N ILE A 128 32.36 29.88 14.43
CA ILE A 128 31.75 30.80 15.40
C ILE A 128 30.95 31.84 14.61
N ASN A 129 29.65 31.91 14.87
CA ASN A 129 28.81 32.97 14.34
C ASN A 129 29.27 34.31 14.95
N PRO A 130 29.72 35.29 14.13
CA PRO A 130 30.26 36.54 14.64
C PRO A 130 29.23 37.43 15.33
N GLU A 131 27.93 37.25 15.04
CA GLU A 131 26.84 38.03 15.65
C GLU A 131 26.36 37.45 16.98
N THR A 132 26.33 36.11 17.09
CA THR A 132 25.79 35.43 18.28
C THR A 132 26.87 34.81 19.17
N ASN A 133 28.11 34.78 18.71
CA ASN A 133 29.25 34.11 19.33
C ASN A 133 29.00 32.62 19.65
N LYS A 134 28.10 31.97 18.90
CA LYS A 134 27.76 30.55 19.02
C LYS A 134 28.43 29.73 17.93
N GLU A 135 28.82 28.52 18.30
CA GLU A 135 29.22 27.49 17.34
C GLU A 135 28.02 27.11 16.47
N ILE A 136 28.21 27.21 15.15
CA ILE A 136 27.22 26.83 14.13
C ILE A 136 27.90 25.96 13.09
N SER A 137 27.14 25.02 12.53
CA SER A 137 27.64 24.16 11.45
C SER A 137 27.85 24.98 10.18
N ILE A 138 28.95 24.73 9.46
CA ILE A 138 29.19 25.36 8.15
C ILE A 138 28.10 25.01 7.14
N ASP A 139 27.41 23.89 7.33
CA ASP A 139 26.33 23.44 6.45
C ASP A 139 25.11 24.35 6.52
N GLU A 140 24.91 25.10 7.61
CA GLU A 140 23.79 26.05 7.73
C GLU A 140 23.85 27.14 6.66
N PHE A 141 25.05 27.44 6.15
CA PHE A 141 25.26 28.40 5.08
C PHE A 141 25.14 27.81 3.68
N ASN A 142 24.98 26.49 3.56
CA ASN A 142 24.77 25.84 2.27
C ASN A 142 23.26 25.89 1.93
N PRO A 143 22.83 26.62 0.89
CA PRO A 143 21.44 26.61 0.46
C PRO A 143 21.04 25.27 -0.18
N ASP A 144 22.01 24.47 -0.64
CA ASP A 144 21.81 23.22 -1.35
C ASP A 144 21.99 21.99 -0.44
N ARG A 145 21.35 22.00 0.72
CA ARG A 145 21.40 20.86 1.66
C ARG A 145 20.62 19.65 1.14
N ALA A 146 21.12 18.47 1.49
CA ALA A 146 20.47 17.20 1.23
C ALA A 146 19.28 17.00 2.17
N ASN A 147 18.23 16.34 1.70
CA ASN A 147 17.24 15.71 2.54
C ASN A 147 17.58 14.23 2.70
N ILE A 148 17.27 13.68 3.87
CA ILE A 148 17.41 12.25 4.15
C ILE A 148 16.02 11.64 4.14
N TYR A 149 15.90 10.52 3.42
CA TYR A 149 14.70 9.73 3.29
C TYR A 149 14.94 8.34 3.88
N ILE A 150 13.86 7.75 4.37
CA ILE A 150 13.80 6.37 4.80
C ILE A 150 12.56 5.73 4.19
N GLU A 151 12.65 4.45 3.87
CA GLU A 151 11.51 3.64 3.44
C GLU A 151 11.60 2.25 4.05
N LYS A 152 10.45 1.59 4.20
CA LYS A 152 10.40 0.19 4.60
C LYS A 152 10.54 -0.66 3.34
N VAL A 153 11.57 -1.47 3.25
CA VAL A 153 11.74 -2.43 2.14
C VAL A 153 11.37 -3.86 2.55
N GLY A 154 11.11 -4.09 3.83
CA GLY A 154 10.59 -5.35 4.34
C GLY A 154 10.11 -5.27 5.79
N ILE A 155 9.10 -6.09 6.14
CA ILE A 155 8.58 -6.25 7.50
C ILE A 155 8.29 -7.73 7.74
N LYS A 156 8.64 -8.25 8.92
CA LYS A 156 8.31 -9.62 9.34
C LYS A 156 7.88 -9.65 10.81
N PRO A 157 6.78 -10.33 11.19
CA PRO A 157 5.84 -11.01 10.30
C PRO A 157 5.07 -10.00 9.44
N GLU A 158 4.53 -10.50 8.33
CA GLU A 158 3.74 -9.67 7.42
C GLU A 158 2.48 -9.16 8.14
N LYS A 159 2.09 -7.92 7.86
CA LYS A 159 0.85 -7.37 8.41
C LYS A 159 -0.33 -8.19 7.89
N LYS A 160 -1.20 -8.63 8.80
CA LYS A 160 -2.41 -9.38 8.42
C LYS A 160 -3.28 -8.54 7.48
N ILE A 161 -3.66 -9.13 6.36
CA ILE A 161 -4.48 -8.45 5.34
C ILE A 161 -5.92 -8.86 5.50
N GLU A 162 -6.76 -7.88 5.85
CA GLU A 162 -8.21 -8.02 5.75
C GLU A 162 -8.68 -7.74 4.33
N VAL A 163 -9.51 -8.64 3.81
CA VAL A 163 -10.16 -8.57 2.51
C VAL A 163 -11.68 -8.50 2.68
N ASP A 164 -12.37 -7.89 1.71
CA ASP A 164 -13.82 -7.69 1.78
C ASP A 164 -14.58 -9.01 1.66
N LYS A 165 -15.35 -9.35 2.71
CA LYS A 165 -16.09 -10.62 2.77
C LYS A 165 -17.09 -10.77 1.62
N TYR A 166 -17.78 -9.69 1.21
CA TYR A 166 -18.77 -9.74 0.13
C TYR A 166 -18.14 -10.09 -1.21
N VAL A 167 -16.94 -9.57 -1.47
CA VAL A 167 -16.18 -9.92 -2.67
C VAL A 167 -15.71 -11.37 -2.59
N THR A 168 -15.16 -11.78 -1.45
CA THR A 168 -14.62 -13.14 -1.33
C THR A 168 -15.67 -14.24 -1.41
N GLN A 169 -16.91 -13.96 -0.98
CA GLN A 169 -18.04 -14.88 -1.09
C GLN A 169 -18.54 -15.04 -2.53
N TYR A 170 -18.33 -14.03 -3.39
CA TYR A 170 -18.74 -14.05 -4.79
C TYR A 170 -17.75 -14.83 -5.69
N PHE A 171 -16.47 -14.75 -5.38
CA PHE A 171 -15.39 -15.38 -6.15
C PHE A 171 -15.19 -16.86 -5.83
N ASP A 172 -14.71 -17.61 -6.82
CA ASP A 172 -14.22 -18.96 -6.60
C ASP A 172 -12.85 -18.96 -5.89
N ARG A 173 -12.30 -20.14 -5.63
CA ARG A 173 -11.01 -20.28 -4.92
C ARG A 173 -9.85 -19.58 -5.64
N GLU A 174 -9.81 -19.65 -6.97
CA GLU A 174 -8.71 -19.09 -7.76
C GLU A 174 -8.80 -17.57 -7.81
N SER A 175 -9.98 -17.02 -8.09
CA SER A 175 -10.23 -15.59 -8.12
C SER A 175 -10.06 -14.95 -6.74
N ASN A 176 -10.40 -15.69 -5.67
CA ASN A 176 -10.06 -15.29 -4.30
C ASN A 176 -8.56 -15.23 -4.03
N ASN A 177 -7.79 -16.19 -4.54
CA ASN A 177 -6.34 -16.16 -4.41
C ASN A 177 -5.72 -14.95 -5.14
N TRP A 178 -6.20 -14.63 -6.35
CA TRP A 178 -5.77 -13.41 -7.04
C TRP A 178 -6.22 -12.14 -6.33
N TYR A 179 -7.44 -12.11 -5.80
CA TYR A 179 -7.95 -10.95 -5.05
C TYR A 179 -7.11 -10.69 -3.80
N TYR A 180 -6.80 -11.74 -3.03
CA TYR A 180 -5.90 -11.63 -1.88
C TYR A 180 -4.54 -11.07 -2.28
N LYS A 181 -3.93 -11.61 -3.35
CA LYS A 181 -2.64 -11.13 -3.85
C LYS A 181 -2.70 -9.69 -4.35
N ALA A 182 -3.79 -9.29 -5.02
CA ALA A 182 -3.99 -7.92 -5.48
C ALA A 182 -4.05 -6.94 -4.30
N ILE A 183 -4.84 -7.25 -3.28
CA ILE A 183 -4.98 -6.43 -2.07
C ILE A 183 -3.67 -6.41 -1.27
N LYS A 184 -2.95 -7.54 -1.20
CA LYS A 184 -1.62 -7.61 -0.60
C LYS A 184 -0.66 -6.66 -1.28
N SER A 185 -0.45 -6.84 -2.58
CA SER A 185 0.44 -6.00 -3.37
C SER A 185 0.06 -4.53 -3.29
N PHE A 186 -1.24 -4.21 -3.31
CA PHE A 186 -1.71 -2.83 -3.14
C PHE A 186 -1.33 -2.23 -1.78
N LYS A 187 -1.55 -2.96 -0.68
CA LYS A 187 -1.18 -2.52 0.68
C LYS A 187 0.33 -2.41 0.87
N ASP A 188 1.09 -3.23 0.16
CA ASP A 188 2.56 -3.23 0.13
C ASP A 188 3.13 -2.22 -0.88
N ASN A 189 2.30 -1.35 -1.47
CA ASN A 189 2.70 -0.33 -2.45
C ASN A 189 3.35 -0.90 -3.74
N LEU A 190 3.04 -2.16 -4.07
CA LEU A 190 3.46 -2.86 -5.29
C LEU A 190 2.36 -2.73 -6.35
N GLY A 191 2.33 -1.59 -7.04
CA GLY A 191 1.34 -1.23 -8.05
C GLY A 191 1.28 -2.18 -9.22
N ILE A 192 2.42 -2.48 -9.85
CA ILE A 192 2.50 -3.38 -11.02
C ILE A 192 1.91 -4.75 -10.65
N GLY A 193 2.29 -5.27 -9.48
CA GLY A 193 1.77 -6.53 -8.96
C GLY A 193 0.27 -6.47 -8.70
N ALA A 194 -0.21 -5.44 -8.00
CA ALA A 194 -1.62 -5.26 -7.68
C ALA A 194 -2.48 -5.18 -8.93
N PHE A 195 -2.09 -4.32 -9.88
CA PHE A 195 -2.79 -4.11 -11.14
C PHE A 195 -2.81 -5.39 -11.99
N ALA A 196 -1.69 -6.12 -12.07
CA ALA A 196 -1.64 -7.39 -12.81
C ALA A 196 -2.63 -8.43 -12.27
N TYR A 197 -2.76 -8.57 -10.94
CA TYR A 197 -3.75 -9.48 -10.36
C TYR A 197 -5.18 -9.01 -10.59
N PHE A 198 -5.45 -7.70 -10.46
CA PHE A 198 -6.78 -7.16 -10.75
C PHE A 198 -7.19 -7.37 -12.21
N ARG A 199 -6.27 -7.24 -13.17
CA ARG A 199 -6.54 -7.55 -14.59
C ARG A 199 -6.96 -9.00 -14.78
N ARG A 200 -6.24 -9.96 -14.18
CA ARG A 200 -6.62 -11.37 -14.23
C ARG A 200 -8.01 -11.63 -13.67
N ILE A 201 -8.36 -10.96 -12.58
CA ILE A 201 -9.72 -11.05 -11.99
C ILE A 201 -10.75 -10.51 -12.98
N ILE A 202 -10.53 -9.34 -13.58
CA ILE A 202 -11.46 -8.76 -14.55
C ILE A 202 -11.60 -9.69 -15.77
N GLU A 203 -10.49 -10.14 -16.36
CA GLU A 203 -10.49 -11.01 -17.54
C GLU A 203 -11.32 -12.28 -17.32
N LYS A 204 -11.23 -12.87 -16.12
CA LYS A 204 -11.96 -14.09 -15.77
C LYS A 204 -13.41 -13.83 -15.35
N GLU A 205 -13.63 -12.88 -14.44
CA GLU A 205 -14.91 -12.73 -13.73
C GLU A 205 -15.89 -11.78 -14.44
N LEU A 206 -15.43 -10.89 -15.32
CA LEU A 206 -16.30 -9.84 -15.89
C LEU A 206 -17.48 -10.42 -16.68
N LEU A 207 -17.27 -11.49 -17.44
CA LEU A 207 -18.35 -12.13 -18.18
C LEU A 207 -19.37 -12.81 -17.23
N LYS A 208 -18.89 -13.41 -16.14
CA LYS A 208 -19.74 -14.01 -15.10
C LYS A 208 -20.55 -12.93 -14.38
N ILE A 209 -19.94 -11.78 -14.08
CA ILE A 209 -20.63 -10.61 -13.53
C ILE A 209 -21.78 -10.19 -14.46
N VAL A 210 -21.54 -10.09 -15.77
CA VAL A 210 -22.62 -9.76 -16.74
C VAL A 210 -23.70 -10.84 -16.78
N ASP A 211 -23.33 -12.12 -16.72
CA ASP A 211 -24.27 -13.24 -16.64
C ASP A 211 -25.14 -13.17 -15.38
N ASP A 212 -24.57 -12.84 -14.23
CA ASP A 212 -25.29 -12.69 -12.97
C ASP A 212 -26.19 -11.44 -12.95
N ILE A 213 -25.74 -10.33 -13.54
CA ILE A 213 -26.58 -9.15 -13.76
C ILE A 213 -27.81 -9.54 -14.58
N SER A 214 -27.65 -10.34 -15.64
CA SER A 214 -28.75 -10.78 -16.50
C SER A 214 -29.81 -11.62 -15.77
N LYS A 215 -29.47 -12.20 -14.62
CA LYS A 215 -30.38 -13.01 -13.79
C LYS A 215 -31.20 -12.16 -12.83
N LEU A 216 -30.83 -10.89 -12.61
CA LEU A 216 -31.59 -9.97 -11.77
C LEU A 216 -32.93 -9.63 -12.42
N GLU A 217 -33.99 -9.53 -11.60
CA GLU A 217 -35.32 -9.12 -12.08
C GLU A 217 -35.33 -7.67 -12.58
N SER A 218 -34.46 -6.83 -12.02
CA SER A 218 -34.25 -5.43 -12.37
C SER A 218 -33.51 -5.23 -13.71
N SER A 219 -32.97 -6.30 -14.30
CA SER A 219 -32.16 -6.23 -15.53
C SER A 219 -32.99 -6.38 -16.80
N ASP A 220 -32.53 -5.74 -17.89
CA ASP A 220 -33.18 -5.89 -19.18
C ASP A 220 -32.92 -7.31 -19.76
N LYS A 221 -33.98 -7.97 -20.23
CA LYS A 221 -33.92 -9.29 -20.86
C LYS A 221 -32.96 -9.34 -22.06
N LYS A 222 -32.72 -8.20 -22.71
CA LYS A 222 -31.78 -8.04 -23.83
C LYS A 222 -30.33 -8.37 -23.45
N ILE A 223 -29.95 -8.26 -22.17
CA ILE A 223 -28.61 -8.71 -21.70
C ILE A 223 -28.43 -10.21 -21.97
N LYS A 224 -29.44 -11.04 -21.70
CA LYS A 224 -29.36 -12.50 -21.96
C LYS A 224 -29.20 -12.80 -23.45
N GLN A 225 -29.80 -11.99 -24.31
CA GLN A 225 -29.65 -12.13 -25.76
C GLN A 225 -28.22 -11.78 -26.18
N LEU A 226 -27.69 -10.64 -25.72
CA LEU A 226 -26.30 -10.24 -26.00
C LEU A 226 -25.28 -11.29 -25.51
N LEU A 227 -25.51 -11.90 -24.35
CA LEU A 227 -24.67 -12.99 -23.85
C LEU A 227 -24.70 -14.24 -24.74
N LYS A 228 -25.86 -14.58 -25.30
CA LYS A 228 -25.97 -15.70 -26.26
C LYS A 228 -25.25 -15.41 -27.57
N GLU A 229 -25.45 -14.20 -28.10
CA GLU A 229 -24.77 -13.73 -29.32
C GLU A 229 -23.24 -13.68 -29.13
N TYR A 230 -22.78 -13.24 -27.96
CA TYR A 230 -21.37 -13.27 -27.57
C TYR A 230 -20.81 -14.69 -27.58
N LYS A 231 -21.48 -15.64 -26.90
CA LYS A 231 -21.05 -17.06 -26.87
C LYS A 231 -21.02 -17.72 -28.26
N ALA A 232 -21.85 -17.24 -29.20
CA ALA A 232 -21.89 -17.75 -30.57
C ALA A 232 -20.85 -17.11 -31.51
N SER A 233 -20.50 -15.83 -31.29
CA SER A 233 -19.65 -15.05 -32.22
C SER A 233 -18.24 -14.78 -31.72
N ASN A 234 -17.93 -15.04 -30.44
CA ASN A 234 -16.67 -14.70 -29.76
C ASN A 234 -16.26 -13.23 -29.85
N LYS A 235 -17.16 -12.31 -30.21
CA LYS A 235 -16.86 -10.86 -30.28
C LYS A 235 -16.98 -10.21 -28.89
N VAL A 236 -15.91 -10.29 -28.09
CA VAL A 236 -15.81 -9.76 -26.72
C VAL A 236 -16.09 -8.27 -26.64
N TYR A 237 -15.67 -7.51 -27.64
CA TYR A 237 -15.74 -6.05 -27.59
C TYR A 237 -17.18 -5.52 -27.61
N SER A 238 -18.12 -6.20 -28.27
CA SER A 238 -19.47 -5.67 -28.48
C SER A 238 -20.37 -5.74 -27.25
N ILE A 239 -20.15 -6.69 -26.34
CA ILE A 239 -21.02 -6.85 -25.17
C ILE A 239 -20.78 -5.74 -24.14
N TYR A 240 -19.52 -5.42 -23.83
CA TYR A 240 -19.23 -4.50 -22.73
C TYR A 240 -19.59 -3.05 -23.03
N GLU A 241 -19.49 -2.61 -24.29
CA GLU A 241 -19.85 -1.23 -24.68
C GLU A 241 -21.35 -0.96 -24.68
N ASN A 242 -22.16 -1.96 -25.03
CA ASN A 242 -23.58 -1.75 -25.35
C ASN A 242 -24.54 -2.10 -24.20
N ILE A 243 -24.04 -2.54 -23.05
CA ILE A 243 -24.90 -3.00 -21.95
C ILE A 243 -25.31 -1.90 -20.97
N PHE A 244 -24.75 -0.69 -21.03
CA PHE A 244 -24.97 0.33 -19.99
C PHE A 244 -26.46 0.64 -19.74
N SER A 245 -27.21 0.94 -20.80
CA SER A 245 -28.65 1.23 -20.73
C SER A 245 -29.51 0.03 -20.32
N LEU A 246 -28.92 -1.16 -20.31
CA LEU A 246 -29.57 -2.42 -19.97
C LEU A 246 -29.30 -2.85 -18.52
N LEU A 247 -28.30 -2.24 -17.87
CA LEU A 247 -27.95 -2.54 -16.47
C LEU A 247 -29.08 -2.17 -15.51
N PRO A 248 -29.15 -2.75 -14.30
CA PRO A 248 -30.02 -2.27 -13.25
C PRO A 248 -29.83 -0.77 -12.97
N LYS A 249 -30.91 -0.07 -12.58
CA LYS A 249 -30.89 1.37 -12.26
C LYS A 249 -29.81 1.74 -11.23
N SER A 250 -29.58 0.84 -10.27
CA SER A 250 -28.53 0.96 -9.26
C SER A 250 -27.15 1.17 -9.88
N LEU A 251 -26.81 0.44 -10.94
CA LEU A 251 -25.54 0.57 -11.67
C LEU A 251 -25.56 1.72 -12.69
N GLN A 252 -26.72 2.02 -13.30
CA GLN A 252 -26.86 3.16 -14.22
C GLN A 252 -26.67 4.51 -13.51
N SER A 253 -27.05 4.60 -12.24
CA SER A 253 -26.96 5.83 -11.43
C SER A 253 -25.54 6.40 -11.29
N LEU A 254 -24.51 5.60 -11.60
CA LEU A 254 -23.12 6.04 -11.62
C LEU A 254 -22.80 7.03 -12.75
N GLY A 255 -23.66 7.16 -13.76
CA GLY A 255 -23.43 8.02 -14.93
C GLY A 255 -22.41 7.49 -15.95
N PHE A 256 -21.68 6.42 -15.60
CA PHE A 256 -20.71 5.75 -16.47
C PHE A 256 -20.94 4.23 -16.44
N ASN A 257 -20.54 3.53 -17.51
CA ASN A 257 -20.67 2.08 -17.60
C ASN A 257 -19.56 1.37 -16.80
N PRO A 258 -19.83 0.83 -15.59
CA PRO A 258 -18.78 0.24 -14.76
C PRO A 258 -18.17 -1.01 -15.42
N ILE A 259 -18.94 -1.77 -16.20
CA ILE A 259 -18.46 -3.00 -16.84
C ILE A 259 -17.50 -2.67 -17.98
N GLN A 260 -17.86 -1.69 -18.83
CA GLN A 260 -16.96 -1.22 -19.89
C GLN A 260 -15.68 -0.62 -19.30
N THR A 261 -15.81 0.17 -18.23
CA THR A 261 -14.65 0.79 -17.56
C THR A 261 -13.68 -0.28 -17.04
N LEU A 262 -14.18 -1.31 -16.37
CA LEU A 262 -13.35 -2.44 -15.92
C LEU A 262 -12.70 -3.17 -17.11
N TYR A 263 -13.47 -3.47 -18.17
CA TYR A 263 -12.94 -4.14 -19.37
C TYR A 263 -11.78 -3.36 -20.02
N LYS A 264 -11.89 -2.04 -20.14
CA LYS A 264 -10.83 -1.22 -20.74
C LYS A 264 -9.49 -1.36 -20.00
N GLN A 265 -9.53 -1.60 -18.69
CA GLN A 265 -8.31 -1.82 -17.89
C GLN A 265 -7.56 -3.10 -18.25
N THR A 266 -8.20 -4.09 -18.90
CA THR A 266 -7.52 -5.32 -19.32
C THR A 266 -6.79 -5.14 -20.65
N SER A 267 -7.18 -4.16 -21.47
CA SER A 267 -6.57 -3.89 -22.78
C SER A 267 -5.36 -2.97 -22.75
N GLU A 268 -5.15 -2.22 -21.66
CA GLU A 268 -4.02 -1.29 -21.54
C GLU A 268 -2.71 -2.03 -21.19
N GLY A 269 -1.60 -1.63 -21.81
CA GLY A 269 -0.30 -2.28 -21.61
C GLY A 269 0.29 -1.97 -20.22
N LEU A 270 0.71 -3.01 -19.49
CA LEU A 270 1.39 -2.83 -18.19
C LEU A 270 2.78 -2.19 -18.33
N HIS A 271 3.43 -2.41 -19.48
CA HIS A 271 4.84 -2.08 -19.71
C HIS A 271 5.15 -0.57 -19.80
N SER A 272 4.14 0.28 -19.98
CA SER A 272 4.31 1.73 -20.08
C SER A 272 3.93 2.48 -18.81
N LEU A 273 3.51 1.78 -17.75
CA LEU A 273 3.01 2.38 -16.53
C LEU A 273 4.04 2.29 -15.41
N THR A 274 4.17 3.36 -14.64
CA THR A 274 4.93 3.42 -13.40
C THR A 274 4.23 2.66 -12.27
N GLU A 275 4.95 2.38 -11.18
CA GLU A 275 4.37 1.79 -9.96
C GLU A 275 3.19 2.61 -9.43
N ASN A 276 3.34 3.94 -9.37
CA ASN A 276 2.29 4.85 -8.87
C ASN A 276 1.04 4.84 -9.76
N GLU A 277 1.19 4.88 -11.09
CA GLU A 277 0.05 4.80 -12.00
C GLU A 277 -0.66 3.44 -11.90
N CYS A 278 0.09 2.35 -11.71
CA CYS A 278 -0.49 1.04 -11.49
C CYS A 278 -1.22 0.94 -10.15
N LEU A 279 -0.70 1.55 -9.08
CA LEU A 279 -1.38 1.63 -7.77
C LEU A 279 -2.71 2.35 -7.88
N GLU A 280 -2.73 3.53 -8.49
CA GLU A 280 -3.96 4.33 -8.67
C GLU A 280 -5.02 3.54 -9.47
N ARG A 281 -4.61 2.87 -10.54
CA ARG A 281 -5.51 2.02 -11.33
C ARG A 281 -6.01 0.82 -10.53
N ALA A 282 -5.14 0.15 -9.78
CA ALA A 282 -5.52 -0.97 -8.92
C ALA A 282 -6.55 -0.56 -7.86
N GLU A 283 -6.37 0.60 -7.24
CA GLU A 283 -7.32 1.18 -6.29
C GLU A 283 -8.69 1.42 -6.94
N ASN A 284 -8.70 2.13 -8.08
CA ASN A 284 -9.92 2.45 -8.80
C ASN A 284 -10.67 1.19 -9.27
N ILE A 285 -9.95 0.18 -9.77
CA ILE A 285 -10.53 -1.11 -10.12
C ILE A 285 -11.15 -1.78 -8.89
N ASN A 286 -10.45 -1.82 -7.76
CA ASN A 286 -10.95 -2.41 -6.54
C ASN A 286 -12.25 -1.73 -6.08
N ILE A 287 -12.31 -0.39 -6.10
CA ILE A 287 -13.50 0.39 -5.73
C ILE A 287 -14.69 0.01 -6.61
N VAL A 288 -14.52 0.05 -7.94
CA VAL A 288 -15.61 -0.24 -8.89
C VAL A 288 -16.05 -1.70 -8.80
N LEU A 289 -15.10 -2.63 -8.76
CA LEU A 289 -15.38 -4.07 -8.67
C LEU A 289 -16.13 -4.42 -7.39
N LYS A 290 -15.68 -3.89 -6.24
CA LYS A 290 -16.36 -4.04 -4.95
C LYS A 290 -17.80 -3.52 -5.02
N PHE A 291 -18.00 -2.34 -5.58
CA PHE A 291 -19.32 -1.74 -5.70
C PHE A 291 -20.27 -2.61 -6.53
N VAL A 292 -19.84 -3.06 -7.72
CA VAL A 292 -20.66 -3.90 -8.61
C VAL A 292 -21.03 -5.22 -7.93
N ILE A 293 -20.07 -5.91 -7.32
CA ILE A 293 -20.32 -7.19 -6.63
C ILE A 293 -21.26 -6.99 -5.43
N LYS A 294 -21.06 -5.93 -4.64
CA LYS A 294 -21.93 -5.64 -3.50
C LYS A 294 -23.38 -5.42 -3.95
N LYS A 295 -23.59 -4.65 -5.02
CA LYS A 295 -24.93 -4.41 -5.58
C LYS A 295 -25.59 -5.67 -6.11
N LEU A 296 -24.83 -6.55 -6.77
CA LEU A 296 -25.32 -7.86 -7.18
C LEU A 296 -25.79 -8.70 -5.99
N ASN A 297 -24.99 -8.78 -4.93
CA ASN A 297 -25.31 -9.56 -3.75
C ASN A 297 -26.51 -9.00 -2.97
N GLU A 298 -26.62 -7.66 -2.86
CA GLU A 298 -27.75 -6.97 -2.22
C GLU A 298 -29.06 -7.33 -2.95
N GLU A 299 -29.14 -7.09 -4.26
CA GLU A 299 -30.36 -7.34 -5.04
C GLU A 299 -30.76 -8.84 -5.04
N GLN A 300 -29.78 -9.75 -5.10
CA GLN A 300 -30.07 -11.20 -5.01
C GLN A 300 -30.60 -11.61 -3.63
N SER A 301 -30.02 -11.06 -2.56
CA SER A 301 -30.40 -11.40 -1.18
C SER A 301 -31.79 -10.87 -0.85
N GLU A 302 -32.09 -9.62 -1.21
CA GLU A 302 -33.41 -9.00 -1.01
C GLU A 302 -34.52 -9.81 -1.70
N ILE A 303 -34.32 -10.21 -2.96
CA ILE A 303 -35.29 -11.03 -3.70
C ILE A 303 -35.50 -12.38 -3.01
N LEU A 304 -34.44 -13.01 -2.52
CA LEU A 304 -34.52 -14.30 -1.84
C LEU A 304 -35.31 -14.21 -0.53
N GLU A 305 -35.08 -13.17 0.26
CA GLU A 305 -35.78 -12.91 1.51
C GLU A 305 -37.27 -12.62 1.28
N ILE A 306 -37.60 -11.76 0.31
CA ILE A 306 -38.98 -11.48 -0.07
C ILE A 306 -39.67 -12.76 -0.54
N ARG A 307 -39.04 -13.56 -1.41
CA ARG A 307 -39.59 -14.85 -1.85
C ARG A 307 -39.82 -15.82 -0.69
N LYS A 308 -38.91 -15.86 0.29
CA LYS A 308 -39.09 -16.68 1.51
C LYS A 308 -40.28 -16.16 2.33
N ALA A 309 -40.41 -14.85 2.52
CA ALA A 309 -41.52 -14.24 3.24
C ALA A 309 -42.86 -14.53 2.54
N LEU A 310 -42.95 -14.32 1.22
CA LEU A 310 -44.13 -14.65 0.43
C LEU A 310 -44.50 -16.14 0.50
N LYS A 311 -43.52 -17.05 0.44
CA LYS A 311 -43.76 -18.50 0.61
C LYS A 311 -44.31 -18.85 2.00
N LYS A 312 -43.86 -18.16 3.05
CA LYS A 312 -44.38 -18.35 4.42
C LYS A 312 -45.81 -17.84 4.53
N LEU A 313 -46.11 -16.68 3.96
CA LEU A 313 -47.47 -16.11 3.94
C LEU A 313 -48.46 -16.94 3.10
N ASN A 314 -47.98 -17.59 2.04
CA ASN A 314 -48.82 -18.39 1.14
C ASN A 314 -48.95 -19.88 1.54
N LYS A 315 -48.27 -20.32 2.61
CA LYS A 315 -48.52 -21.65 3.19
C LYS A 315 -49.77 -21.54 4.08
N LYS A 316 -50.89 -22.07 3.59
CA LYS A 316 -52.10 -22.33 4.39
C LYS A 316 -51.81 -23.33 5.49
#